data_AF-A0A147JTC7-F1
#
_entry.id   AF-A0A147JTC7-F1
#
_cell.length_a   1.000
_cell.length_b   1.000
_cell.length_c   1.000
_cell.angle_alpha   90.00
_cell.angle_beta   90.00
_cell.angle_gamma   90.00
#
_symmetry.space_group_name_H-M   'P 1'
#
loop_
_entity.id
_entity.type
_entity.pdbx_description
1 polymer ?
#
loop_
_entity_poly.entity_id
_entity_poly.type
_entity_poly.pdbx_seq_one_letter_code
_entity_poly.pdbx_strand_id
1 'polypeptide(L)'
;MIALVVRRGEIRFAVGRGGKVVRALERRFQAKIRIVEEGTETRKLAQDLLTPAKLLGVNVLYAGGKKEYRVRVPHSHLKRLPASINGIQIVLAKLTNKNIKLAFE
;
A
#
# COMPACT_ATOMS: atom_id res chain seq x y z
N MET A 1 2.72 10.71 1.82
CA MET A 1 3.31 9.35 1.89
C MET A 1 4.05 9.09 0.60
N ILE A 2 5.21 8.44 0.67
CA ILE A 2 6.02 8.04 -0.47
C ILE A 2 6.03 6.50 -0.53
N ALA A 3 5.73 5.93 -1.69
CA ALA A 3 5.94 4.51 -1.93
C ALA A 3 7.31 4.32 -2.59
N LEU A 4 8.21 3.59 -1.95
CA LEU A 4 9.51 3.20 -2.47
C LEU A 4 9.38 1.79 -3.07
N VAL A 5 9.44 1.71 -4.39
CA VAL A 5 9.40 0.43 -5.12
C VAL A 5 10.82 -0.14 -5.16
N VAL A 6 10.97 -1.40 -4.77
CA VAL A 6 12.24 -2.14 -4.78
C VAL A 6 12.10 -3.42 -5.58
N ARG A 7 13.22 -3.99 -6.03
CA ARG A 7 13.17 -5.29 -6.71
C ARG A 7 12.77 -6.38 -5.73
N ARG A 8 12.27 -7.48 -6.28
CA ARG A 8 11.90 -8.66 -5.51
C ARG A 8 13.12 -9.18 -4.71
N GLY A 9 12.93 -9.36 -3.40
CA GLY A 9 13.98 -9.80 -2.48
C GLY A 9 14.78 -8.66 -1.82
N GLU A 10 14.60 -7.41 -2.25
CA GLU A 10 15.41 -6.29 -1.77
C GLU A 10 14.82 -5.52 -0.59
N ILE A 11 13.60 -5.85 -0.13
CA ILE A 11 12.94 -5.17 1.00
C ILE A 11 13.87 -5.06 2.21
N ARG A 12 14.57 -6.15 2.55
CA ARG A 12 15.47 -6.22 3.70
C ARG A 12 16.57 -5.14 3.67
N PHE A 13 17.07 -4.80 2.48
CA PHE A 13 18.11 -3.79 2.32
C PHE A 13 17.52 -2.37 2.43
N ALA A 14 16.36 -2.14 1.84
CA ALA A 14 15.67 -0.85 1.90
C ALA A 14 15.17 -0.51 3.31
N VAL A 15 14.71 -1.52 4.08
CA VAL A 15 14.39 -1.36 5.50
C VAL A 15 15.67 -1.09 6.30
N GLY A 16 16.71 -1.90 6.06
CA GLY A 16 17.97 -1.88 6.82
C GLY A 16 17.83 -2.48 8.22
N ARG A 17 18.96 -2.73 8.90
CA ARG A 17 18.95 -3.28 10.27
C ARG A 17 18.10 -2.42 11.21
N GLY A 18 17.07 -3.01 11.81
CA GLY A 18 16.13 -2.33 12.71
C GLY A 18 15.34 -1.19 12.06
N GLY A 19 15.24 -1.14 10.73
CA GLY A 19 14.58 -0.04 10.02
C GLY A 19 15.43 1.23 9.89
N LYS A 20 16.75 1.17 10.15
CA LYS A 20 17.61 2.37 10.16
C LYS A 20 17.59 3.14 8.85
N VAL A 21 17.58 2.45 7.71
CA VAL A 21 17.61 3.08 6.38
C VAL A 21 16.29 3.77 6.09
N VAL A 22 15.17 3.05 6.21
CA VAL A 22 13.84 3.62 5.96
C VAL A 22 13.56 4.81 6.89
N ARG A 23 13.92 4.73 8.18
CA ARG A 23 13.76 5.84 9.14
C ARG A 23 14.60 7.07 8.77
N ALA A 24 15.79 6.87 8.21
CA ALA A 24 16.64 7.98 7.76
C ALA A 24 16.01 8.69 6.55
N LEU A 25 15.46 7.92 5.60
CA LEU A 25 14.74 8.47 4.46
C LEU A 25 13.47 9.20 4.92
N GLU A 26 12.68 8.64 5.85
CA GLU A 26 11.47 9.29 6.36
C GLU A 26 11.78 10.65 6.99
N ARG A 27 12.88 10.75 7.76
CA ARG A 27 13.34 12.03 8.34
C ARG A 27 13.76 13.02 7.26
N ARG A 28 14.50 12.56 6.25
CA ARG A 28 15.01 13.43 5.17
C ARG A 28 13.89 13.99 4.30
N PHE A 29 12.89 13.18 3.97
CA PHE A 29 11.76 13.57 3.13
C PHE A 29 10.56 14.12 3.91
N GLN A 30 10.65 14.16 5.25
CA GLN A 30 9.56 14.55 6.15
C GLN A 30 8.23 13.85 5.81
N ALA A 31 8.31 12.59 5.37
CA ALA A 31 7.17 11.84 4.87
C ALA A 31 7.28 10.37 5.28
N LYS A 32 6.12 9.74 5.54
CA LYS A 32 6.06 8.29 5.74
C LYS A 32 6.45 7.56 4.46
N ILE A 33 7.35 6.59 4.58
CA ILE A 33 7.85 5.78 3.48
C ILE A 33 7.31 4.36 3.61
N ARG A 34 6.69 3.88 2.54
CA ARG A 34 6.21 2.50 2.41
C ARG A 34 7.03 1.80 1.35
N ILE A 35 7.64 0.69 1.72
CA ILE A 35 8.46 -0.12 0.81
C ILE A 35 7.53 -1.17 0.19
N VAL A 36 7.55 -1.27 -1.13
CA VAL A 36 6.74 -2.24 -1.88
C VAL A 36 7.63 -2.97 -2.89
N GLU A 37 7.36 -4.25 -3.11
CA GLU A 37 8.09 -5.05 -4.10
C GLU A 37 7.45 -4.99 -5.48
N GLU A 38 8.28 -4.80 -6.50
CA GLU A 38 7.88 -4.89 -7.90
C GLU A 38 7.38 -6.29 -8.27
N GLY A 39 6.42 -6.34 -9.21
CA GLY A 39 5.91 -7.60 -9.76
C GLY A 39 5.08 -8.45 -8.78
N THR A 40 4.63 -7.87 -7.67
CA THR A 40 3.81 -8.57 -6.68
C THR A 40 2.32 -8.39 -6.91
N GLU A 41 1.52 -9.33 -6.41
CA GLU A 41 0.07 -9.27 -6.52
C GLU A 41 -0.52 -8.03 -5.82
N THR A 42 -1.63 -7.52 -6.34
CA THR A 42 -2.33 -6.35 -5.79
C THR A 42 -2.64 -6.48 -4.29
N ARG A 43 -2.94 -7.70 -3.80
CA ARG A 43 -3.18 -7.96 -2.38
C ARG A 43 -1.93 -7.68 -1.53
N LYS A 44 -0.76 -8.14 -1.98
CA LYS A 44 0.51 -7.94 -1.27
C LYS A 44 0.90 -6.45 -1.30
N LEU A 45 0.86 -5.82 -2.46
CA LEU A 45 1.10 -4.38 -2.60
C LEU A 45 0.20 -3.55 -1.68
N ALA A 46 -1.09 -3.89 -1.62
CA ALA A 46 -2.03 -3.22 -0.72
C ALA A 46 -1.65 -3.42 0.75
N GLN A 47 -1.31 -4.64 1.17
CA GLN A 47 -0.92 -4.91 2.56
C GLN A 47 0.38 -4.20 2.95
N ASP A 48 1.40 -4.21 2.08
CA ASP A 48 2.68 -3.54 2.32
C ASP A 48 2.49 -2.02 2.45
N LEU A 49 1.65 -1.44 1.57
CA LEU A 49 1.34 -0.02 1.61
C LEU A 49 0.54 0.36 2.86
N LEU A 50 -0.46 -0.44 3.24
CA LEU A 50 -1.43 -0.15 4.32
C LEU A 50 -0.90 -0.37 5.73
N THR A 51 0.20 -1.11 5.90
CA THR A 51 0.79 -1.41 7.23
C THR A 51 0.87 -0.14 8.09
N PRO A 52 0.44 -0.14 9.38
CA PRO A 52 0.04 -1.28 10.19
C PRO A 52 -1.45 -1.63 10.09
N ALA A 53 -2.21 -1.04 9.17
CA ALA A 53 -3.57 -1.46 8.91
C ALA A 53 -3.58 -2.88 8.30
N LYS A 54 -4.51 -3.74 8.77
CA LYS A 54 -4.68 -5.09 8.24
C LYS A 54 -5.57 -5.03 7.01
N LEU A 55 -5.27 -5.86 6.03
CA LEU A 55 -6.11 -6.07 4.86
C LEU A 55 -7.00 -7.30 5.07
N LEU A 56 -8.31 -7.15 4.92
CA LEU A 56 -9.25 -8.29 4.91
C LEU A 56 -9.13 -9.06 3.59
N GLY A 57 -9.04 -8.34 2.48
CA GLY A 57 -8.91 -8.95 1.15
C GLY A 57 -8.95 -7.94 0.02
N VAL A 58 -8.87 -8.45 -1.20
CA VAL A 58 -9.09 -7.66 -2.42
C VAL A 58 -10.15 -8.37 -3.25
N ASN A 59 -11.31 -7.73 -3.44
CA ASN A 59 -12.37 -8.24 -4.28
C ASN A 59 -12.31 -7.56 -5.65
N VAL A 60 -12.71 -8.27 -6.70
CA VAL A 60 -12.87 -7.68 -8.04
C VAL A 60 -14.36 -7.64 -8.36
N LEU A 61 -14.90 -6.44 -8.52
CA LEU A 61 -16.26 -6.21 -8.98
C LEU A 61 -16.24 -6.06 -10.50
N TYR A 62 -17.10 -6.81 -11.17
CA TYR A 62 -17.31 -6.77 -12.61
C TYR A 62 -18.66 -6.11 -12.86
N ALA A 63 -18.67 -4.90 -13.43
CA ALA A 63 -19.89 -4.17 -13.74
C ALA A 63 -19.77 -3.49 -15.11
N GLY A 64 -20.66 -3.84 -16.05
CA GLY A 64 -20.73 -3.21 -17.38
C GLY A 64 -19.41 -3.23 -18.15
N GLY A 65 -18.66 -4.35 -18.07
CA GLY A 65 -17.35 -4.49 -18.74
C GLY A 65 -16.17 -3.82 -18.03
N LYS A 66 -16.41 -3.09 -16.94
CA LYS A 66 -15.35 -2.46 -16.13
C LYS A 66 -15.01 -3.33 -14.92
N LYS A 67 -13.73 -3.36 -14.56
CA LYS A 67 -13.20 -4.01 -13.34
C LYS A 67 -12.92 -2.95 -12.27
N GLU A 68 -13.52 -3.09 -11.10
CA GLU A 68 -13.22 -2.30 -9.90
C GLU A 68 -12.61 -3.21 -8.84
N TYR A 69 -11.42 -2.85 -8.35
CA TYR A 69 -10.71 -3.62 -7.33
C TYR A 69 -10.97 -2.99 -5.95
N ARG A 70 -11.70 -3.69 -5.10
CA ARG A 70 -12.04 -3.26 -3.74
C ARG A 70 -11.06 -3.83 -2.73
N VAL A 71 -10.24 -2.96 -2.18
CA VAL A 71 -9.27 -3.25 -1.10
C VAL A 71 -10.02 -3.11 0.22
N ARG A 72 -10.32 -4.24 0.87
CA ARG A 72 -11.17 -4.32 2.07
C ARG A 72 -10.32 -4.19 3.33
N VAL A 73 -10.67 -3.25 4.19
CA VAL A 73 -9.95 -2.93 5.44
C VAL A 73 -10.93 -2.95 6.60
N PRO A 74 -10.57 -3.50 7.79
CA PRO A 74 -11.44 -3.45 8.94
C PRO A 74 -11.76 -2.00 9.34
N HIS A 75 -13.01 -1.71 9.70
CA HIS A 75 -13.44 -0.39 10.16
C HIS A 75 -12.61 0.08 11.38
N SER A 76 -12.27 -0.86 12.26
CA SER A 76 -11.40 -0.63 13.43
C SER A 76 -9.98 -0.17 13.08
N HIS A 77 -9.53 -0.34 11.83
CA HIS A 77 -8.22 0.08 11.37
C HIS A 77 -8.22 1.41 10.62
N LEU A 78 -9.36 2.11 10.51
CA LEU A 78 -9.45 3.38 9.80
C LEU A 78 -8.48 4.45 10.36
N LYS A 79 -8.35 4.53 11.69
CA LYS A 79 -7.38 5.42 12.37
C LYS A 79 -5.91 4.97 12.22
N ARG A 80 -5.67 3.75 11.76
CA ARG A 80 -4.34 3.16 11.59
C ARG A 80 -3.81 3.28 10.16
N LEU A 81 -4.59 3.90 9.27
CA LEU A 81 -4.18 4.09 7.89
C LEU A 81 -2.93 4.99 7.81
N PRO A 82 -2.01 4.68 6.88
CA PRO A 82 -0.72 5.37 6.77
C PRO A 82 -0.81 6.76 6.11
N ALA A 83 -1.96 7.05 5.49
CA ALA A 83 -2.24 8.28 4.75
C ALA A 83 -3.76 8.43 4.61
N SER A 84 -4.21 9.53 4.00
CA SER A 84 -5.62 9.70 3.64
C SER A 84 -6.08 8.61 2.67
N ILE A 85 -7.38 8.28 2.73
CA ILE A 85 -8.01 7.27 1.87
C ILE A 85 -7.72 7.57 0.39
N ASN A 86 -7.89 8.84 -0.01
CA ASN A 86 -7.64 9.26 -1.38
C ASN A 86 -6.16 9.10 -1.79
N GLY A 87 -5.23 9.45 -0.90
CA GLY A 87 -3.80 9.29 -1.15
C GLY A 87 -3.40 7.82 -1.34
N ILE A 88 -3.99 6.92 -0.54
CA ILE A 88 -3.76 5.47 -0.67
C ILE A 88 -4.30 4.96 -2.00
N GLN A 89 -5.52 5.33 -2.38
CA GLN A 89 -6.12 4.92 -3.66
C GLN A 89 -5.30 5.39 -4.85
N ILE A 90 -4.83 6.64 -4.85
CA ILE A 90 -3.98 7.18 -5.91
C ILE A 90 -2.68 6.38 -6.04
N VAL A 91 -2.01 6.09 -4.92
CA VAL A 91 -0.76 5.32 -4.93
C VAL A 91 -1.00 3.89 -5.43
N LEU A 92 -2.02 3.19 -4.95
CA LEU A 92 -2.34 1.83 -5.40
C LEU A 92 -2.74 1.80 -6.88
N ALA A 93 -3.53 2.77 -7.34
CA ALA A 93 -3.89 2.88 -8.74
C ALA A 93 -2.65 3.07 -9.63
N LYS A 94 -1.71 3.93 -9.22
CA LYS A 94 -0.43 4.13 -9.93
C LYS A 94 0.46 2.89 -9.92
N LEU A 95 0.56 2.20 -8.78
CA LEU A 95 1.40 0.99 -8.66
C LEU A 95 0.85 -0.20 -9.43
N THR A 96 -0.47 -0.29 -9.61
CA THR A 96 -1.12 -1.49 -10.16
C THR A 96 -1.77 -1.28 -11.52
N ASN A 97 -1.85 -0.03 -11.98
CA ASN A 97 -2.59 0.40 -13.17
C ASN A 97 -4.05 -0.12 -13.19
N LYS A 98 -4.70 -0.13 -12.03
CA LYS A 98 -6.06 -0.64 -11.82
C LYS A 98 -6.93 0.42 -11.16
N ASN A 99 -8.24 0.33 -11.39
CA ASN A 99 -9.22 1.12 -10.66
C ASN A 99 -9.40 0.55 -9.25
N ILE A 100 -8.83 1.22 -8.25
CA ILE A 100 -8.78 0.77 -6.84
C ILE A 100 -9.71 1.62 -5.99
N LYS A 101 -10.57 0.97 -5.19
CA LYS A 101 -11.33 1.62 -4.11
C LYS A 101 -11.03 0.97 -2.78
N LEU A 102 -10.88 1.78 -1.73
CA LEU A 102 -10.85 1.28 -0.37
C LEU A 102 -12.29 1.07 0.11
N ALA A 103 -12.54 -0.10 0.69
CA ALA A 103 -13.81 -0.44 1.32
C ALA A 103 -13.57 -0.77 2.79
N PHE A 104 -14.45 -0.30 3.66
CA PHE A 104 -14.35 -0.52 5.10
C PHE A 104 -15.48 -1.43 5.57
N GLU A 105 -15.13 -2.42 6.38
CA GLU A 105 -16.05 -3.44 6.90
C GLU A 105 -15.84 -3.68 8.39
#